data_AF-A0A956C9R3-F1
#
_entry.id   AF-A0A956C9R3-F1
#
_cell.length_a   1.000
_cell.length_b   1.000
_cell.length_c   1.000
_cell.angle_alpha   90.00
_cell.angle_beta   90.00
_cell.angle_gamma   90.00
#
_symmetry.space_group_name_H-M   'P 1'
#
loop_
_entity.id
_entity.type
_entity.pdbx_description
1 polymer ?
#
loop_
_entity_poly.entity_id
_entity_poly.type
_entity_poly.pdbx_seq_one_letter_code
_entity_poly.pdbx_strand_id
1 'polypeptide(L)'
;MPHPLATHLAPLIDREVSELQAIVAHWVVSEPDAFERARYRTFGSELRALKARIERRPTRPTDEEIEIALTALLAVVGRRVRPTLS
;
A
#
# COMPACT_ATOMS: atom_id res chain seq x y z
N MET A 1 -9.67 2.92 -11.08
CA MET A 1 -8.57 2.14 -11.68
C MET A 1 -7.62 1.71 -10.57
N PRO A 2 -7.07 0.50 -10.62
CA PRO A 2 -6.10 0.03 -9.64
C PRO A 2 -4.81 0.86 -9.69
N HIS A 3 -4.21 1.05 -8.52
CA HIS A 3 -2.97 1.82 -8.42
C HIS A 3 -1.76 0.95 -8.82
N PRO A 4 -0.78 1.43 -9.60
CA PRO A 4 0.36 0.62 -10.05
C PRO A 4 1.11 -0.09 -8.92
N LEU A 5 1.38 0.61 -7.81
CA LEU A 5 1.96 0.01 -6.61
C LEU A 5 1.07 -1.10 -6.00
N ALA A 6 -0.26 -0.94 -6.01
CA ALA A 6 -1.18 -1.96 -5.49
C ALA A 6 -1.16 -3.22 -6.37
N THR A 7 -1.20 -3.05 -7.70
CA THR A 7 -1.08 -4.15 -8.67
C THR A 7 0.22 -4.91 -8.51
N HIS A 8 1.33 -4.20 -8.25
CA HIS A 8 2.63 -4.85 -8.01
C HIS A 8 2.65 -5.63 -6.69
N LEU A 9 2.06 -5.10 -5.62
CA LEU A 9 2.11 -5.73 -4.29
C LEU A 9 1.12 -6.88 -4.11
N ALA A 10 -0.02 -6.86 -4.80
CA ALA A 10 -1.09 -7.84 -4.65
C ALA A 10 -0.62 -9.30 -4.76
N PRO A 11 0.09 -9.74 -5.83
CA PRO A 11 0.57 -11.12 -5.93
C PRO A 11 1.70 -11.45 -4.96
N LEU A 12 2.25 -10.44 -4.26
CA LEU A 12 3.41 -10.59 -3.37
C LEU A 12 3.02 -10.58 -1.89
N ILE A 13 1.75 -10.34 -1.54
CA ILE A 13 1.26 -10.07 -0.19
C ILE A 13 1.62 -11.12 0.88
N ASP A 14 1.88 -12.36 0.46
CA ASP A 14 2.26 -13.45 1.35
C ASP A 14 3.72 -13.38 1.79
N ARG A 15 4.57 -12.62 1.06
CA ARG A 15 5.96 -12.38 1.43
C ARG A 15 6.09 -11.68 2.78
N GLU A 16 7.30 -11.75 3.32
CA GLU A 16 7.64 -11.05 4.56
C GLU A 16 7.34 -9.55 4.47
N VAL A 17 6.81 -9.00 5.57
CA VAL A 17 6.41 -7.58 5.60
C VAL A 17 7.60 -6.65 5.30
N SER A 18 8.81 -7.05 5.69
CA SER A 18 10.05 -6.32 5.41
C SER A 18 10.35 -6.25 3.92
N GLU A 19 10.11 -7.32 3.15
CA GLU A 19 10.28 -7.32 1.70
C GLU A 19 9.28 -6.39 1.02
N LEU A 20 8.01 -6.46 1.44
CA LEU A 20 6.97 -5.57 0.90
C LEU A 20 7.27 -4.09 1.21
N GLN A 21 7.78 -3.82 2.41
CA GLN A 21 8.24 -2.47 2.79
C GLN A 21 9.44 -2.01 1.96
N ALA A 22 10.37 -2.90 1.60
CA ALA A 22 11.48 -2.58 0.73
C ALA A 22 11.02 -2.21 -0.69
N ILE A 23 10.00 -2.90 -1.22
CA ILE A 23 9.38 -2.52 -2.50
C ILE A 23 8.80 -1.11 -2.39
N VAL A 24 7.99 -0.82 -1.36
CA VAL A 24 7.43 0.52 -1.16
C VAL A 24 8.53 1.59 -1.02
N ALA A 25 9.62 1.28 -0.31
CA ALA A 25 10.75 2.19 -0.16
C ALA A 25 11.40 2.53 -1.52
N HIS A 26 11.51 1.56 -2.43
CA HIS A 26 11.98 1.82 -3.79
C HIS A 26 11.05 2.79 -4.54
N TRP A 27 9.73 2.61 -4.45
CA TRP A 27 8.77 3.55 -5.04
C TRP A 27 8.88 4.95 -4.44
N VAL A 28 9.12 5.08 -3.13
CA VAL A 28 9.34 6.37 -2.46
C VAL A 28 10.57 7.09 -3.01
N VAL A 29 11.66 6.38 -3.30
CA VAL A 29 12.89 6.99 -3.82
C VAL A 29 12.72 7.40 -5.29
N SER A 30 12.01 6.59 -6.07
CA SER A 30 11.82 6.81 -7.51
C SER A 30 10.73 7.84 -7.85
N GLU A 31 9.87 8.22 -6.89
CA GLU A 31 8.75 9.13 -7.13
C GLU A 31 9.18 10.62 -7.07
N PRO A 32 9.08 11.37 -8.18
CA PRO A 32 9.44 12.79 -8.22
C PRO A 32 8.48 13.69 -7.42
N ASP A 33 7.20 13.33 -7.27
CA ASP A 33 6.24 14.16 -6.56
C ASP A 33 6.34 14.01 -5.04
N ALA A 34 6.44 15.15 -4.33
CA ALA A 34 6.60 15.14 -2.88
C ALA A 34 5.38 14.62 -2.14
N PHE A 35 4.18 14.86 -2.67
CA PHE A 35 2.94 14.39 -2.09
C PHE A 35 2.80 12.87 -2.25
N GLU A 36 3.07 12.32 -3.43
CA GLU A 36 3.06 10.88 -3.67
C GLU A 36 4.16 10.17 -2.84
N ARG A 37 5.35 10.76 -2.68
CA ARG A 37 6.35 10.23 -1.72
C ARG A 37 5.80 10.14 -0.29
N ALA A 38 5.13 11.19 0.19
CA ALA A 38 4.54 11.20 1.54
C ALA A 38 3.42 10.15 1.66
N ARG A 39 2.61 10.00 0.61
CA ARG A 39 1.56 9.00 0.49
C ARG A 39 2.12 7.59 0.58
N TYR A 40 3.18 7.27 -0.16
CA TYR A 40 3.83 5.95 -0.16
C TYR A 40 4.53 5.64 1.16
N ARG A 41 5.15 6.62 1.81
CA ARG A 41 5.72 6.43 3.16
C ARG A 41 4.65 6.06 4.18
N THR A 42 3.54 6.80 4.18
CA THR A 42 2.39 6.53 5.06
C THR A 42 1.80 5.15 4.76
N PHE A 43 1.61 4.83 3.48
CA PHE A 43 1.16 3.51 3.03
C PHE A 43 2.06 2.37 3.53
N GLY A 44 3.38 2.50 3.39
CA GLY A 44 4.34 1.49 3.84
C GLY A 44 4.29 1.23 5.35
N SER A 45 3.97 2.26 6.15
CA SER A 45 3.78 2.11 7.60
C SER A 45 2.51 1.33 7.97
N GLU A 46 1.45 1.46 7.16
CA GLU A 46 0.15 0.79 7.35
C GLU A 46 0.15 -0.66 6.82
N LEU A 47 1.13 -1.01 6.00
CA LEU A 47 1.21 -2.31 5.31
C LEU A 47 1.25 -3.50 6.28
N ARG A 48 1.93 -3.35 7.42
CA ARG A 48 1.98 -4.37 8.48
C ARG A 48 0.58 -4.66 9.04
N ALA A 49 -0.20 -3.61 9.29
CA ALA A 49 -1.56 -3.76 9.82
C ALA A 49 -2.48 -4.41 8.78
N LEU A 50 -2.33 -4.07 7.51
CA LEU A 50 -3.08 -4.71 6.42
C LEU A 50 -2.74 -6.20 6.30
N LYS A 51 -1.45 -6.57 6.25
CA LYS A 51 -1.01 -7.97 6.16
C LYS A 51 -1.53 -8.80 7.33
N ALA A 52 -1.39 -8.30 8.56
CA ALA A 52 -1.94 -8.97 9.75
C ALA A 52 -3.47 -9.15 9.68
N ARG A 53 -4.20 -8.24 9.02
CA ARG A 53 -5.65 -8.37 8.83
C ARG A 53 -6.01 -9.42 7.77
N ILE A 54 -5.18 -9.57 6.74
CA ILE A 54 -5.32 -10.59 5.70
C ILE A 54 -5.05 -11.98 6.29
N GLU A 55 -3.98 -12.13 7.06
CA GLU A 55 -3.59 -13.41 7.69
C GLU A 55 -4.59 -13.92 8.73
N ARG A 56 -5.37 -13.04 9.34
CA ARG A 56 -6.46 -13.41 10.27
C ARG A 56 -7.73 -13.88 9.57
N ARG A 57 -7.83 -13.75 8.23
CA ARG A 57 -9.02 -14.22 7.51
C ARG A 57 -9.01 -15.75 7.44
N PRO A 58 -10.18 -16.40 7.61
CA PRO A 58 -10.28 -17.85 7.53
C PRO A 58 -9.96 -18.39 6.12
N THR A 59 -10.21 -17.58 5.09
CA THR A 59 -9.89 -17.88 3.69
C THR A 59 -8.96 -16.80 3.16
N ARG A 60 -7.87 -17.23 2.49
CA ARG A 60 -6.98 -16.31 1.78
C ARG A 60 -7.78 -15.54 0.73
N PRO A 61 -7.77 -14.20 0.75
CA PRO A 61 -8.38 -13.41 -0.30
C PRO A 61 -7.71 -13.66 -1.67
N THR A 62 -8.44 -13.39 -2.74
CA THR A 62 -7.87 -13.43 -4.10
C THR A 62 -6.92 -12.25 -4.31
N ASP A 63 -6.01 -12.37 -5.27
CA ASP A 63 -5.08 -11.28 -5.58
C ASP A 63 -5.84 -10.01 -6.02
N GLU A 64 -6.98 -10.16 -6.69
CA GLU A 64 -7.88 -9.04 -7.04
C GLU A 64 -8.47 -8.36 -5.79
N GLU A 65 -8.96 -9.12 -4.82
CA GLU A 65 -9.46 -8.57 -3.55
C GLU A 65 -8.37 -7.84 -2.77
N ILE A 66 -7.13 -8.33 -2.84
CA ILE A 66 -5.96 -7.73 -2.20
C ILE A 66 -5.57 -6.44 -2.93
N GLU A 67 -5.57 -6.44 -4.26
CA GLU A 67 -5.32 -5.23 -5.07
C GLU A 67 -6.36 -4.13 -4.75
N ILE A 68 -7.63 -4.49 -4.63
CA ILE A 68 -8.71 -3.58 -4.24
C ILE A 68 -8.44 -3.01 -2.85
N ALA A 69 -8.08 -3.85 -1.87
CA ALA A 69 -7.78 -3.41 -0.50
C ALA A 69 -6.57 -2.47 -0.43
N LEU A 70 -5.49 -2.79 -1.16
CA LEU A 70 -4.28 -1.97 -1.27
C LEU A 70 -4.58 -0.63 -1.95
N THR A 71 -5.36 -0.63 -3.03
CA THR A 71 -5.79 0.59 -3.74
C THR A 71 -6.64 1.47 -2.82
N ALA A 72 -7.57 0.88 -2.07
CA ALA A 72 -8.39 1.60 -1.10
C ALA A 72 -7.53 2.22 0.02
N LEU A 73 -6.57 1.46 0.55
CA LEU A 73 -5.63 1.97 1.56
C LEU A 73 -4.82 3.15 1.01
N LEU A 74 -4.27 3.03 -0.20
CA LEU A 74 -3.55 4.12 -0.88
C LEU A 74 -4.42 5.38 -1.06
N ALA A 75 -5.70 5.23 -1.35
CA ALA A 75 -6.63 6.36 -1.45
C ALA A 75 -6.91 7.00 -0.09
N VAL A 76 -7.07 6.21 0.97
CA VAL A 76 -7.27 6.70 2.35
C VAL A 76 -6.05 7.47 2.83
N VAL A 77 -4.84 6.90 2.70
CA VAL A 77 -3.62 7.58 3.12
C VAL A 77 -3.36 8.83 2.30
N GLY A 78 -3.65 8.82 0.99
CA GLY A 78 -3.57 9.99 0.13
C GLY A 78 -4.42 11.17 0.62
N ARG A 79 -5.62 10.89 1.14
CA ARG A 79 -6.46 11.93 1.77
C ARG A 79 -5.88 12.47 3.08
N ARG A 80 -5.19 11.63 3.86
CA ARG A 80 -4.57 12.05 5.14
C ARG A 80 -3.33 12.91 4.94
N VAL A 81 -2.53 12.63 3.90
CA VAL A 81 -1.31 13.39 3.61
C VAL A 81 -1.56 14.62 2.74
N ARG A 82 -2.77 14.77 2.19
CA ARG A 82 -3.11 15.94 1.38
C ARG A 82 -3.17 17.13 2.32
N PRO A 83 -2.35 18.18 2.10
CA PRO A 83 -2.49 19.39 2.88
C PRO A 83 -3.92 19.90 2.66
N THR A 84 -4.66 20.08 3.74
CA THR A 84 -5.88 20.90 3.73
C THR A 84 -5.44 22.29 3.31
N LEU A 85 -5.65 22.62 2.05
CA LEU A 85 -5.69 24.01 1.61
C LEU A 85 -6.89 24.62 2.35
N SER A 86 -6.61 25.33 3.44
CA SER A 86 -7.52 26.22 4.14
C SER A 86 -6.85 27.58 4.22
#